data_AF-A0A1T0CGZ5-F1
#
_entry.id   AF-A0A1T0CGZ5-F1
#
_cell.length_a   1.000
_cell.length_b   1.000
_cell.length_c   1.000
_cell.angle_alpha   90.00
_cell.angle_beta   90.00
_cell.angle_gamma   90.00
#
_symmetry.space_group_name_H-M   'P 1'
#
loop_
_entity.id
_entity.type
_entity.pdbx_description
1 polymer ?
#
loop_
_entity_poly.entity_id
_entity_poly.type
_entity_poly.pdbx_seq_one_letter_code
_entity_poly.pdbx_strand_id
1 'polypeptide(L)'
;MGNNHHHDYHLVSPMYSSSLAHEIALVIKASNDTTNQANLARKQNAWSNQIWVFYPNVATLGVTKSNHQNVSILNGQRNGQLYLFAALPPKWTVNPNPPTSMTQILKKIHQEHSFSKVKYLLNIFKKNDLFINYERKLALKTVIEDIIYAVCDELLFIRKNQPMGWTKNHKIPPYLSIIIDGQPFADKKYSQPQIELYLDELKQDMVAWISKGVGDENRTKSLENLWLKIMTPILKEFYQVLKAE
;
A
#
# COMPACT_ATOMS: atom_id res chain seq x y z
N MET A 1 -30.93 -26.38 -36.93
CA MET A 1 -30.64 -27.44 -35.93
C MET A 1 -29.95 -26.76 -34.76
N GLY A 2 -30.60 -26.72 -33.60
CA GLY A 2 -30.15 -25.94 -32.44
C GLY A 2 -28.98 -26.60 -31.71
N ASN A 3 -27.96 -25.80 -31.39
CA ASN A 3 -26.83 -26.22 -30.55
C ASN A 3 -27.31 -26.38 -29.11
N ASN A 4 -27.57 -27.63 -28.69
CA ASN A 4 -27.72 -27.98 -27.28
C ASN A 4 -26.33 -28.00 -26.63
N HIS A 5 -25.90 -26.87 -26.07
CA HIS A 5 -24.79 -26.86 -25.12
C HIS A 5 -25.29 -27.50 -23.81
N HIS A 6 -25.03 -28.79 -23.65
CA HIS A 6 -25.22 -29.50 -22.39
C HIS A 6 -24.26 -28.92 -21.35
N HIS A 7 -24.79 -28.18 -20.40
CA HIS A 7 -24.05 -27.74 -19.21
C HIS A 7 -23.94 -28.93 -18.26
N ASP A 8 -22.92 -29.76 -18.46
CA ASP A 8 -22.64 -30.90 -17.59
C ASP A 8 -21.97 -30.45 -16.29
N TYR A 9 -22.45 -30.96 -15.16
CA TYR A 9 -21.94 -30.65 -13.83
C TYR A 9 -21.03 -31.79 -13.33
N HIS A 10 -19.92 -31.43 -12.67
CA HIS A 10 -19.09 -32.38 -11.95
C HIS A 10 -19.41 -32.35 -10.45
N LEU A 11 -19.67 -33.52 -9.88
CA LEU A 11 -19.74 -33.68 -8.43
C LEU A 11 -18.33 -33.64 -7.85
N VAL A 12 -18.06 -32.68 -6.97
CA VAL A 12 -16.81 -32.58 -6.22
C VAL A 12 -17.06 -32.88 -4.75
N SER A 13 -16.21 -33.72 -4.16
CA SER A 13 -16.18 -34.00 -2.73
C SER A 13 -14.80 -33.60 -2.18
N PRO A 14 -14.61 -32.31 -1.83
CA PRO A 14 -13.31 -31.84 -1.36
C PRO A 14 -12.99 -32.47 0.00
N MET A 15 -11.85 -33.14 0.07
CA MET A 15 -11.33 -33.69 1.33
C MET A 15 -10.33 -32.73 1.97
N TYR A 16 -10.33 -32.67 3.30
CA TYR A 16 -9.43 -31.80 4.04
C TYR A 16 -8.03 -32.42 4.17
N SER A 17 -6.99 -31.68 3.79
CA SER A 17 -5.61 -32.14 3.92
C SER A 17 -5.10 -31.99 5.36
N SER A 18 -5.02 -33.10 6.09
CA SER A 18 -4.50 -33.11 7.47
C SER A 18 -3.01 -32.77 7.55
N SER A 19 -2.22 -33.09 6.52
CA SER A 19 -0.79 -32.76 6.45
C SER A 19 -0.58 -31.27 6.24
N LEU A 20 -1.27 -30.66 5.26
CA LEU A 20 -1.18 -29.22 5.01
C LEU A 20 -1.58 -28.40 6.24
N ALA A 21 -2.68 -28.79 6.89
CA ALA A 21 -3.14 -28.09 8.07
C ALA A 21 -2.26 -28.34 9.31
N HIS A 22 -1.44 -29.39 9.32
CA HIS A 22 -0.39 -29.58 10.32
C HIS A 22 0.78 -28.64 10.06
N GLU A 23 1.26 -28.53 8.82
CA GLU A 23 2.32 -27.58 8.45
C GLU A 23 1.94 -26.14 8.75
N ILE A 24 0.72 -25.72 8.42
CA ILE A 24 0.21 -24.39 8.77
C ILE A 24 0.27 -24.17 10.29
N ALA A 25 -0.10 -25.18 11.09
CA ALA A 25 -0.04 -25.08 12.55
C ALA A 25 1.41 -24.95 13.06
N LEU A 26 2.37 -25.69 12.47
CA LEU A 26 3.78 -25.59 12.84
C LEU A 26 4.34 -24.19 12.58
N VAL A 27 4.08 -23.64 11.38
CA VAL A 27 4.61 -22.33 10.99
C VAL A 27 4.02 -21.21 11.87
N ILE A 28 2.72 -21.25 12.17
CA ILE A 28 2.07 -20.26 13.06
C ILE A 28 2.57 -20.40 14.50
N LYS A 29 2.77 -21.62 15.00
CA LYS A 29 3.33 -21.84 16.35
C LYS A 29 4.77 -21.34 16.44
N ALA A 30 5.59 -21.60 15.42
CA ALA A 30 6.98 -21.14 15.36
C ALA A 30 7.09 -19.61 15.26
N SER A 31 6.17 -18.94 14.55
CA SER A 31 6.15 -17.47 14.50
C SER A 31 5.75 -16.84 15.84
N ASN A 32 4.89 -17.52 16.60
CA ASN A 32 4.40 -17.06 17.91
C ASN A 32 5.28 -17.49 19.08
N ASP A 33 6.33 -18.28 18.83
CA ASP A 33 7.26 -18.72 19.86
C ASP A 33 8.01 -17.52 20.45
N THR A 34 7.86 -17.30 21.75
CA THR A 34 8.48 -16.18 22.46
C THR A 34 9.99 -16.33 22.60
N THR A 35 10.53 -17.53 22.37
CA THR A 35 11.96 -17.83 22.36
C THR A 35 12.61 -17.61 21.00
N ASN A 36 11.80 -17.37 19.96
CA ASN A 36 12.30 -17.06 18.62
C ASN A 36 13.18 -15.80 18.65
N GLN A 37 14.40 -15.89 18.14
CA GLN A 37 15.39 -14.81 18.21
C GLN A 37 14.92 -13.54 17.48
N ALA A 38 14.16 -13.67 16.39
CA ALA A 38 13.57 -12.54 15.70
C ALA A 38 12.53 -11.81 16.58
N ASN A 39 11.72 -12.55 17.35
CA ASN A 39 10.77 -11.98 18.30
C ASN A 39 11.47 -11.27 19.47
N LEU A 40 12.51 -11.89 20.03
CA LEU A 40 13.31 -11.30 21.11
C LEU A 40 14.02 -10.02 20.67
N ALA A 41 14.67 -10.04 19.51
CA ALA A 41 15.34 -8.87 18.96
C ALA A 41 14.35 -7.72 18.70
N ARG A 42 13.19 -8.02 18.11
CA ARG A 42 12.11 -7.03 17.92
C ARG A 42 11.65 -6.44 19.26
N LYS A 43 11.43 -7.26 20.28
CA LYS A 43 11.02 -6.81 21.62
C LYS A 43 12.07 -5.89 22.27
N GLN A 44 13.35 -6.11 21.99
CA GLN A 44 14.48 -5.34 22.50
C GLN A 44 14.87 -4.15 21.60
N ASN A 45 14.16 -3.93 20.48
CA ASN A 45 14.56 -2.99 19.42
C ASN A 45 16.02 -3.21 18.94
N ALA A 46 16.47 -4.47 18.93
CA ALA A 46 17.80 -4.87 18.51
C ALA A 46 17.79 -5.41 17.07
N TRP A 47 18.94 -5.31 16.40
CA TRP A 47 19.13 -5.90 15.08
C TRP A 47 19.19 -7.43 15.16
N SER A 48 18.64 -8.12 14.16
CA SER A 48 18.75 -9.56 13.97
C SER A 48 18.91 -9.89 12.49
N ASN A 49 19.67 -10.94 12.19
CA ASN A 49 19.80 -11.49 10.84
C ASN A 49 18.62 -12.39 10.44
N GLN A 50 17.73 -12.73 11.36
CA GLN A 50 16.56 -13.57 11.10
C GLN A 50 15.37 -12.76 10.60
N ILE A 51 14.58 -13.36 9.70
CA ILE A 51 13.33 -12.77 9.23
C ILE A 51 12.28 -12.89 10.33
N TRP A 52 11.71 -11.76 10.72
CA TRP A 52 10.55 -11.72 11.61
C TRP A 52 9.27 -11.99 10.82
N VAL A 53 8.54 -13.04 11.17
CA VAL A 53 7.28 -13.44 10.53
C VAL A 53 6.15 -13.32 11.54
N PHE A 54 5.01 -12.77 11.12
CA PHE A 54 3.82 -12.62 11.95
C PHE A 54 2.55 -12.85 11.13
N TYR A 55 1.62 -13.64 11.67
CA TYR A 55 0.32 -13.92 11.05
C TYR A 55 -0.78 -13.16 11.80
N PRO A 56 -1.25 -12.00 11.32
CA PRO A 56 -2.31 -11.25 11.97
C PRO A 56 -3.67 -11.97 11.85
N ASN A 57 -4.53 -11.77 12.85
CA ASN A 57 -5.95 -12.17 12.82
C ASN A 57 -6.19 -13.67 12.52
N VAL A 58 -5.27 -14.55 12.90
CA VAL A 58 -5.46 -16.00 12.77
C VAL A 58 -6.62 -16.44 13.67
N ALA A 59 -7.59 -17.14 13.09
CA ALA A 59 -8.66 -17.77 13.83
C ALA A 59 -8.36 -19.25 14.08
N THR A 60 -8.85 -19.79 15.19
CA THR A 60 -8.73 -21.22 15.51
C THR A 60 -10.10 -21.89 15.47
N LEU A 61 -10.21 -22.99 14.73
CA LEU A 61 -11.41 -23.84 14.70
C LEU A 61 -11.10 -25.20 15.35
N GLY A 62 -11.82 -25.54 16.41
CA GLY A 62 -11.72 -26.87 17.04
C GLY A 62 -12.47 -27.92 16.23
N VAL A 63 -11.75 -28.90 15.67
CA VAL A 63 -12.33 -30.03 14.92
C VAL A 63 -13.01 -31.03 15.85
N THR A 64 -12.55 -31.09 17.10
CA THR A 64 -12.99 -32.02 18.14
C THR A 64 -12.92 -31.33 19.49
N LYS A 65 -13.78 -31.74 20.44
CA LYS A 65 -13.79 -31.16 21.79
C LYS A 65 -12.77 -31.78 22.74
N SER A 66 -12.88 -33.09 23.02
CA SER A 66 -12.07 -33.73 24.07
C SER A 66 -11.19 -34.88 23.59
N ASN A 67 -11.54 -35.58 22.51
CA ASN A 67 -10.75 -36.71 22.01
C ASN A 67 -10.23 -36.45 20.58
N HIS A 68 -9.16 -35.67 20.49
CA HIS A 68 -8.61 -35.19 19.22
C HIS A 68 -7.94 -36.27 18.36
N GLN A 69 -7.53 -37.38 18.98
CA GLN A 69 -6.88 -38.51 18.29
C GLN A 69 -7.86 -39.29 17.40
N ASN A 70 -9.16 -39.19 17.66
CA ASN A 70 -10.20 -39.90 16.90
C ASN A 70 -10.36 -39.43 15.44
N VAL A 71 -9.78 -38.27 15.08
CA VAL A 71 -9.86 -37.73 13.71
C VAL A 71 -8.64 -38.14 12.89
N SER A 72 -7.45 -37.87 13.42
CA SER A 72 -6.17 -38.29 12.84
C SER A 72 -5.04 -38.08 13.86
N ILE A 73 -3.90 -38.75 13.65
CA ILE A 73 -2.70 -38.58 14.47
C ILE A 73 -2.24 -37.12 14.48
N LEU A 74 -2.15 -36.50 13.30
CA LEU A 74 -1.75 -35.09 13.16
C LEU A 74 -2.76 -34.13 13.78
N ASN A 75 -4.04 -34.50 13.81
CA ASN A 75 -5.06 -33.73 14.53
C ASN A 75 -4.82 -33.77 16.05
N GLY A 76 -4.42 -34.91 16.60
CA GLY A 76 -3.96 -35.01 17.97
C GLY A 76 -2.76 -34.11 18.25
N GLN A 77 -1.72 -34.13 17.40
CA GLN A 77 -0.51 -33.32 17.57
C GLN A 77 -0.74 -31.80 17.55
N ARG A 78 -1.79 -31.35 16.85
CA ARG A 78 -2.21 -29.94 16.84
C ARG A 78 -3.32 -29.62 17.85
N ASN A 79 -3.54 -30.49 18.85
CA ASN A 79 -4.57 -30.34 19.89
C ASN A 79 -5.99 -30.14 19.32
N GLY A 80 -6.29 -30.80 18.19
CA GLY A 80 -7.57 -30.71 17.51
C GLY A 80 -7.90 -29.37 16.86
N GLN A 81 -6.92 -28.46 16.73
CA GLN A 81 -7.13 -27.12 16.20
C GLN A 81 -6.77 -27.02 14.72
N LEU A 82 -7.62 -26.34 13.95
CA LEU A 82 -7.28 -25.76 12.65
C LEU A 82 -6.99 -24.28 12.83
N TYR A 83 -5.95 -23.81 12.14
CA TYR A 83 -5.62 -22.40 12.06
C TYR A 83 -6.08 -21.87 10.71
N LEU A 84 -6.84 -20.79 10.72
CA LEU A 84 -7.44 -20.17 9.55
C LEU A 84 -6.82 -18.79 9.37
N PHE A 85 -6.27 -18.53 8.18
CA PHE A 85 -5.79 -17.21 7.82
C PHE A 85 -6.96 -16.24 7.61
N ALA A 86 -6.75 -14.98 7.96
CA ALA A 86 -7.74 -13.95 7.73
C ALA A 86 -7.90 -13.67 6.23
N ALA A 87 -9.03 -14.06 5.68
CA ALA A 87 -9.52 -13.65 4.36
C ALA A 87 -10.62 -12.59 4.51
N LEU A 88 -10.37 -11.58 5.36
CA LEU A 88 -11.33 -10.51 5.60
C LEU A 88 -11.26 -9.49 4.46
N PRO A 89 -12.39 -9.02 3.94
CA PRO A 89 -12.37 -7.90 3.00
C PRO A 89 -11.83 -6.65 3.72
N PRO A 90 -11.18 -5.72 3.00
CA PRO A 90 -10.84 -4.43 3.57
C PRO A 90 -12.13 -3.74 4.05
N LYS A 91 -12.14 -3.27 5.30
CA LYS A 91 -13.25 -2.46 5.82
C LYS A 91 -13.04 -1.03 5.37
N TRP A 92 -13.78 -0.60 4.36
CA TRP A 92 -13.81 0.80 3.92
C TRP A 92 -14.57 1.64 4.96
N THR A 93 -13.87 2.20 5.93
CA THR A 93 -14.47 3.18 6.85
C THR A 93 -14.29 4.58 6.26
N VAL A 94 -15.40 5.23 5.93
CA VAL A 94 -15.38 6.65 5.59
C VAL A 94 -14.90 7.41 6.82
N ASN A 95 -13.75 8.07 6.70
CA ASN A 95 -13.26 8.95 7.76
C ASN A 95 -14.21 10.16 7.85
N PRO A 96 -14.93 10.37 8.96
CA PRO A 96 -15.86 11.50 9.09
C PRO A 96 -15.14 12.85 9.10
N ASN A 97 -13.84 12.86 9.39
CA ASN A 97 -12.99 14.04 9.39
C ASN A 97 -11.83 13.84 8.40
N PRO A 98 -12.10 13.87 7.08
CA PRO A 98 -11.05 13.74 6.07
C PRO A 98 -9.95 14.80 6.25
N PRO A 99 -8.70 14.48 5.87
CA PRO A 99 -7.60 15.45 5.95
C PRO A 99 -7.88 16.65 5.02
N THR A 100 -7.61 17.86 5.50
CA THR A 100 -7.96 19.12 4.83
C THR A 100 -6.73 19.83 4.24
N SER A 101 -5.56 19.20 4.27
CA SER A 101 -4.32 19.75 3.72
C SER A 101 -3.44 18.65 3.18
N MET A 102 -2.60 18.99 2.20
CA MET A 102 -1.66 18.05 1.59
C MET A 102 -0.71 17.46 2.65
N THR A 103 -0.23 18.26 3.60
CA THR A 103 0.59 17.80 4.72
C THR A 103 -0.09 16.73 5.58
N GLN A 104 -1.40 16.84 5.83
CA GLN A 104 -2.14 15.82 6.59
C GLN A 104 -2.37 14.55 5.78
N ILE A 105 -2.64 14.68 4.47
CA ILE A 105 -2.79 13.56 3.55
C ILE A 105 -1.48 12.76 3.50
N LEU A 106 -0.36 13.45 3.21
CA LEU A 106 0.96 12.84 3.09
C LEU A 106 1.44 12.13 4.36
N LYS A 107 1.02 12.59 5.55
CA LYS A 107 1.33 11.93 6.84
C LYS A 107 0.67 10.55 6.99
N LYS A 108 -0.41 10.27 6.27
CA LYS A 108 -1.11 8.97 6.31
C LYS A 108 -0.48 7.94 5.38
N ILE A 109 0.36 8.37 4.45
CA ILE A 109 0.95 7.51 3.44
C ILE A 109 2.27 6.96 3.99
N HIS A 110 2.33 5.65 4.18
CA HIS A 110 3.51 4.95 4.67
C HIS A 110 4.45 4.59 3.52
N GLN A 111 5.54 5.36 3.36
CA GLN A 111 6.54 5.20 2.29
C GLN A 111 7.99 5.14 2.84
N GLU A 112 8.16 4.87 4.13
CA GLU A 112 9.46 4.85 4.80
C GLU A 112 10.44 3.86 4.15
N HIS A 113 9.93 2.71 3.69
CA HIS A 113 10.72 1.74 2.95
C HIS A 113 11.18 2.28 1.60
N SER A 114 10.28 2.91 0.84
CA SER A 114 10.57 3.51 -0.46
C SER A 114 11.56 4.66 -0.33
N PHE A 115 11.40 5.53 0.68
CA PHE A 115 12.37 6.58 0.99
C PHE A 115 13.75 6.01 1.34
N SER A 116 13.79 4.95 2.15
CA SER A 116 15.04 4.26 2.50
C SER A 116 15.72 3.66 1.26
N LYS A 117 14.94 3.11 0.33
CA LYS A 117 15.42 2.56 -0.93
C LYS A 117 15.98 3.65 -1.85
N VAL A 118 15.29 4.78 -1.98
CA VAL A 118 15.81 5.95 -2.72
C VAL A 118 17.12 6.44 -2.11
N LYS A 119 17.15 6.64 -0.78
CA LYS A 119 18.35 7.06 -0.05
C LYS A 119 19.52 6.11 -0.28
N TYR A 120 19.27 4.80 -0.20
CA TYR A 120 20.26 3.76 -0.44
C TYR A 120 20.84 3.83 -1.86
N LEU A 121 19.99 3.94 -2.89
CA LEU A 121 20.42 4.06 -4.28
C LEU A 121 21.28 5.30 -4.51
N LEU A 122 20.84 6.46 -4.01
CA LEU A 122 21.59 7.71 -4.12
C LEU A 122 22.96 7.62 -3.43
N ASN A 123 23.00 7.02 -2.24
CA ASN A 123 24.25 6.80 -1.52
C ASN A 123 25.21 5.86 -2.26
N ILE A 124 24.71 4.80 -2.90
CA ILE A 124 25.54 3.91 -3.72
C ILE A 124 26.13 4.63 -4.92
N PHE A 125 25.33 5.43 -5.62
CA PHE A 125 25.80 6.17 -6.79
C PHE A 125 26.89 7.16 -6.41
N LYS A 126 26.71 7.87 -5.28
CA LYS A 126 27.68 8.83 -4.75
C LYS A 126 28.96 8.16 -4.27
N LYS A 127 28.87 7.07 -3.49
CA LYS A 127 30.05 6.40 -2.90
C LYS A 127 30.96 5.75 -3.92
N ASN A 128 30.39 5.19 -4.98
CA ASN A 128 31.12 4.42 -5.98
C ASN A 128 31.42 5.22 -7.25
N ASP A 129 31.19 6.54 -7.25
CA ASP A 129 31.30 7.44 -8.41
C ASP A 129 30.65 6.85 -9.68
N LEU A 130 29.47 6.23 -9.50
CA LEU A 130 28.83 5.50 -10.58
C LEU A 130 28.09 6.47 -11.48
N PHE A 131 28.41 6.42 -12.78
CA PHE A 131 27.60 7.10 -13.79
C PHE A 131 26.14 6.61 -13.74
N ILE A 132 25.17 7.53 -13.80
CA ILE A 132 23.75 7.19 -13.88
C ILE A 132 23.46 6.68 -15.30
N ASN A 133 23.62 5.37 -15.50
CA ASN A 133 23.21 4.69 -16.72
C ASN A 133 21.68 4.48 -16.74
N TYR A 134 21.17 3.93 -17.86
CA TYR A 134 19.74 3.70 -18.05
C TYR A 134 19.10 2.90 -16.92
N GLU A 135 19.68 1.75 -16.55
CA GLU A 135 19.18 0.86 -15.49
C GLU A 135 19.09 1.56 -14.12
N ARG A 136 20.12 2.33 -13.76
CA ARG A 136 20.16 3.06 -12.48
C ARG A 136 19.11 4.16 -12.45
N LYS A 137 18.90 4.85 -13.58
CA LYS A 137 17.85 5.85 -13.72
C LYS A 137 16.47 5.20 -13.64
N LEU A 138 16.29 4.03 -14.26
CA LEU A 138 15.05 3.27 -14.22
C LEU A 138 14.73 2.80 -12.80
N ALA A 139 15.70 2.25 -12.08
CA ALA A 139 15.53 1.82 -10.69
C ALA A 139 15.10 2.97 -9.77
N LEU A 140 15.70 4.16 -9.91
CA LEU A 140 15.29 5.35 -9.17
C LEU A 140 13.89 5.81 -9.58
N LYS A 141 13.62 5.82 -10.89
CA LYS A 141 12.33 6.21 -11.46
C LYS A 141 11.21 5.35 -10.90
N THR A 142 11.32 4.01 -10.96
CA THR A 142 10.27 3.09 -10.49
C THR A 142 9.91 3.34 -9.03
N VAL A 143 10.89 3.51 -8.15
CA VAL A 143 10.61 3.77 -6.72
C VAL A 143 9.92 5.13 -6.52
N ILE A 144 10.29 6.14 -7.29
CA ILE A 144 9.63 7.45 -7.25
C ILE A 144 8.20 7.36 -7.80
N GLU A 145 7.99 6.60 -8.88
CA GLU A 145 6.64 6.34 -9.42
C GLU A 145 5.76 5.65 -8.38
N ASP A 146 6.26 4.62 -7.69
CA ASP A 146 5.51 3.95 -6.61
C ASP A 146 5.06 4.93 -5.52
N ILE A 147 5.93 5.86 -5.12
CA ILE A 147 5.60 6.90 -4.15
C ILE A 147 4.52 7.84 -4.69
N ILE A 148 4.61 8.25 -5.95
CA ILE A 148 3.66 9.16 -6.60
C ILE A 148 2.29 8.49 -6.73
N TYR A 149 2.24 7.24 -7.15
CA TYR A 149 0.99 6.48 -7.27
C TYR A 149 0.32 6.30 -5.91
N ALA A 150 1.06 6.02 -4.84
CA ALA A 150 0.49 5.94 -3.50
C ALA A 150 -0.17 7.27 -3.05
N VAL A 151 0.38 8.41 -3.46
CA VAL A 151 -0.24 9.72 -3.23
C VAL A 151 -1.52 9.88 -4.05
N CYS A 152 -1.49 9.50 -5.33
CA CYS A 152 -2.67 9.54 -6.19
C CYS A 152 -3.80 8.64 -5.67
N ASP A 153 -3.47 7.45 -5.19
CA ASP A 153 -4.42 6.50 -4.61
C ASP A 153 -5.09 7.06 -3.35
N GLU A 154 -4.33 7.68 -2.44
CA GLU A 154 -4.91 8.32 -1.25
C GLU A 154 -5.82 9.51 -1.62
N LEU A 155 -5.43 10.30 -2.63
CA LEU A 155 -6.24 11.42 -3.12
C LEU A 155 -7.56 10.93 -3.73
N LEU A 156 -7.53 9.88 -4.57
CA LEU A 156 -8.74 9.24 -5.11
C LEU A 156 -9.57 8.58 -4.02
N PHE A 157 -8.91 7.95 -3.04
CA PHE A 157 -9.58 7.33 -1.92
C PHE A 157 -10.41 8.37 -1.16
N ILE A 158 -9.84 9.54 -0.85
CA ILE A 158 -10.58 10.65 -0.23
C ILE A 158 -11.72 11.09 -1.14
N ARG A 159 -11.47 11.35 -2.42
CA ARG A 159 -12.47 11.79 -3.39
C ARG A 159 -13.69 10.87 -3.45
N LYS A 160 -13.46 9.56 -3.55
CA LYS A 160 -14.52 8.54 -3.71
C LYS A 160 -15.33 8.29 -2.45
N ASN A 161 -14.72 8.53 -1.28
CA ASN A 161 -15.32 8.20 0.01
C ASN A 161 -15.91 9.43 0.72
N GLN A 162 -15.87 10.61 0.12
CA GLN A 162 -16.46 11.83 0.67
C GLN A 162 -17.65 12.32 -0.17
N PRO A 163 -18.67 12.93 0.45
CA PRO A 163 -19.81 13.45 -0.30
C PRO A 163 -19.38 14.63 -1.18
N MET A 164 -20.03 14.79 -2.34
CA MET A 164 -19.76 15.94 -3.22
C MET A 164 -19.94 17.26 -2.47
N GLY A 165 -18.97 18.16 -2.63
CA GLY A 165 -18.99 19.49 -2.03
C GLY A 165 -18.51 19.55 -0.59
N TRP A 166 -17.99 18.45 -0.04
CA TRP A 166 -17.49 18.40 1.33
C TRP A 166 -16.41 19.46 1.58
N THR A 167 -15.64 19.85 0.57
CA THR A 167 -14.54 20.82 0.72
C THR A 167 -15.00 22.27 0.95
N LYS A 168 -16.27 22.62 0.68
CA LYS A 168 -16.79 24.01 0.77
C LYS A 168 -16.66 24.66 2.14
N ASN A 169 -16.83 23.88 3.21
CA ASN A 169 -16.82 24.36 4.60
C ASN A 169 -15.44 24.31 5.24
N HIS A 170 -14.41 23.89 4.49
CA HIS A 170 -13.05 23.76 4.97
C HIS A 170 -12.11 24.74 4.28
N LYS A 171 -11.07 25.15 5.00
CA LYS A 171 -9.98 25.96 4.45
C LYS A 171 -9.02 25.05 3.68
N ILE A 172 -9.40 24.65 2.47
CA ILE A 172 -8.63 23.76 1.60
C ILE A 172 -8.11 24.57 0.40
N PRO A 173 -6.82 24.46 0.04
CA PRO A 173 -6.29 25.12 -1.14
C PRO A 173 -7.06 24.74 -2.43
N PRO A 174 -7.23 25.66 -3.40
CA PRO A 174 -7.98 25.39 -4.62
C PRO A 174 -7.45 24.19 -5.41
N TYR A 175 -6.13 24.07 -5.57
CA TYR A 175 -5.51 22.95 -6.29
C TYR A 175 -5.86 21.59 -5.68
N LEU A 176 -5.99 21.54 -4.35
CA LEU A 176 -6.27 20.31 -3.63
C LEU A 176 -7.77 20.00 -3.67
N SER A 177 -8.63 21.01 -3.49
CA SER A 177 -10.08 20.87 -3.53
C SER A 177 -10.56 20.25 -4.85
N ILE A 178 -10.00 20.67 -5.99
CA ILE A 178 -10.39 20.10 -7.30
C ILE A 178 -10.04 18.61 -7.42
N ILE A 179 -9.01 18.14 -6.71
CA ILE A 179 -8.57 16.75 -6.77
C ILE A 179 -9.42 15.88 -5.84
N ILE A 180 -9.61 16.31 -4.59
CA ILE A 180 -10.24 15.49 -3.55
C ILE A 180 -11.77 15.65 -3.46
N ASP A 181 -12.37 16.52 -4.28
CA ASP A 181 -13.81 16.76 -4.34
C ASP A 181 -14.31 16.68 -5.80
N GLY A 182 -15.41 15.96 -6.01
CA GLY A 182 -16.05 15.85 -7.32
C GLY A 182 -16.77 17.12 -7.76
N GLN A 183 -17.27 17.92 -6.81
CA GLN A 183 -18.13 19.06 -7.12
C GLN A 183 -17.46 20.18 -7.93
N PRO A 184 -16.20 20.58 -7.68
CA PRO A 184 -15.54 21.64 -8.44
C PRO A 184 -15.57 21.45 -9.97
N PHE A 185 -15.44 20.20 -10.45
CA PHE A 185 -15.53 19.89 -11.88
C PHE A 185 -16.95 20.00 -12.45
N ALA A 186 -17.97 19.70 -11.63
CA ALA A 186 -19.37 19.85 -12.02
C ALA A 186 -19.79 21.32 -12.13
N ASP A 187 -19.28 22.17 -11.23
CA ASP A 187 -19.71 23.57 -11.11
C ASP A 187 -18.95 24.52 -12.04
N LYS A 188 -17.68 24.25 -12.35
CA LYS A 188 -16.79 25.19 -13.04
C LYS A 188 -15.96 24.51 -14.11
N LYS A 189 -15.85 25.17 -15.27
CA LYS A 189 -14.85 24.85 -16.29
C LYS A 189 -13.54 25.56 -15.93
N TYR A 190 -12.47 24.78 -15.82
CA TYR A 190 -11.12 25.29 -15.61
C TYR A 190 -10.39 25.41 -16.95
N SER A 191 -9.67 26.51 -17.14
CA SER A 191 -8.81 26.68 -18.31
C SER A 191 -7.54 25.82 -18.19
N GLN A 192 -6.93 25.47 -19.32
CA GLN A 192 -5.71 24.68 -19.35
C GLN A 192 -4.57 25.30 -18.49
N PRO A 193 -4.29 26.62 -18.56
CA PRO A 193 -3.23 27.22 -17.73
C PRO A 193 -3.52 27.16 -16.22
N GLN A 194 -4.79 27.24 -15.81
CA GLN A 194 -5.17 27.12 -14.40
C GLN A 194 -4.93 25.71 -13.87
N ILE A 195 -5.23 24.69 -14.68
CA ILE A 195 -4.97 23.31 -14.31
C ILE A 195 -3.47 23.05 -14.21
N GLU A 196 -2.68 23.57 -15.13
CA GLU A 196 -1.22 23.45 -15.08
C GLU A 196 -0.64 24.07 -13.80
N LEU A 197 -1.13 25.25 -13.39
CA LEU A 197 -0.76 25.88 -12.13
C LEU A 197 -1.09 24.99 -10.92
N TYR A 198 -2.29 24.41 -10.88
CA TYR A 198 -2.70 23.53 -9.77
C TYR A 198 -1.90 22.22 -9.71
N LEU A 199 -1.58 21.63 -10.86
CA LEU A 199 -0.70 20.46 -10.90
C LEU A 199 0.73 20.82 -10.50
N ASP A 200 1.20 22.03 -10.82
CA ASP A 200 2.50 22.53 -10.36
C ASP A 200 2.54 22.69 -8.84
N GLU A 201 1.51 23.28 -8.22
CA GLU A 201 1.40 23.38 -6.75
C GLU A 201 1.41 22.00 -6.09
N LEU A 202 0.64 21.04 -6.60
CA LEU A 202 0.63 19.66 -6.10
C LEU A 202 2.02 19.01 -6.20
N LYS A 203 2.70 19.18 -7.33
CA LYS A 203 4.05 18.64 -7.54
C LYS A 203 5.05 19.21 -6.53
N GLN A 204 4.98 20.49 -6.22
CA GLN A 204 5.91 21.12 -5.27
C GLN A 204 5.74 20.51 -3.86
N ASP A 205 4.50 20.30 -3.41
CA ASP A 205 4.23 19.66 -2.12
C ASP A 205 4.77 18.22 -2.07
N MET A 206 4.54 17.45 -3.14
CA MET A 206 5.04 16.07 -3.24
C MET A 206 6.57 16.03 -3.26
N VAL A 207 7.23 16.91 -4.02
CA VAL A 207 8.68 17.01 -4.07
C VAL A 207 9.26 17.39 -2.71
N ALA A 208 8.68 18.38 -2.02
CA ALA A 208 9.12 18.77 -0.69
C ALA A 208 9.02 17.60 0.31
N TRP A 209 7.94 16.82 0.23
CA TRP A 209 7.74 15.65 1.07
C TRP A 209 8.72 14.52 0.77
N ILE A 210 8.93 14.18 -0.51
CA ILE A 210 9.92 13.17 -0.91
C ILE A 210 11.33 13.60 -0.48
N SER A 211 11.70 14.88 -0.68
CA SER A 211 12.98 15.45 -0.25
C SER A 211 13.20 15.21 1.25
N LYS A 212 12.20 15.55 2.06
CA LYS A 212 12.25 15.35 3.50
C LYS A 212 12.34 13.86 3.88
N GLY A 213 11.59 12.99 3.20
CA GLY A 213 11.57 11.55 3.46
C GLY A 213 12.90 10.86 3.13
N VAL A 214 13.55 11.24 2.01
CA VAL A 214 14.85 10.72 1.58
C VAL A 214 16.00 11.22 2.47
N GLY A 215 15.82 12.38 3.10
CA GLY A 215 16.78 13.01 4.01
C GLY A 215 17.54 14.16 3.36
N ASP A 216 17.66 15.26 4.08
CA ASP A 216 18.16 16.55 3.57
C ASP A 216 19.59 16.50 3.01
N GLU A 217 20.45 15.59 3.48
CA GLU A 217 21.83 15.41 2.99
C GLU A 217 21.91 15.03 1.49
N ASN A 218 20.84 14.44 0.95
CA ASN A 218 20.73 14.06 -0.45
C ASN A 218 19.93 15.05 -1.29
N ARG A 219 19.40 16.12 -0.68
CA ARG A 219 18.57 17.11 -1.35
C ARG A 219 19.41 17.96 -2.29
N THR A 220 19.15 17.85 -3.59
CA THR A 220 19.76 18.71 -4.61
C THR A 220 18.70 19.20 -5.58
N LYS A 221 18.89 20.40 -6.12
CA LYS A 221 17.95 20.99 -7.08
C LYS A 221 17.81 20.16 -8.35
N SER A 222 18.85 19.43 -8.75
CA SER A 222 18.81 18.48 -9.87
C SER A 222 17.90 17.28 -9.59
N LEU A 223 17.90 16.75 -8.36
CA LEU A 223 17.01 15.67 -7.96
C LEU A 223 15.56 16.13 -7.87
N GLU A 224 15.30 17.30 -7.28
CA GLU A 224 13.96 17.88 -7.26
C GLU A 224 13.41 18.07 -8.69
N ASN A 225 14.23 18.61 -9.60
CA ASN A 225 13.89 18.74 -11.01
C ASN A 225 13.65 17.38 -11.69
N LEU A 226 14.38 16.34 -11.31
CA LEU A 226 14.17 14.98 -11.81
C LEU A 226 12.81 14.44 -11.35
N TRP A 227 12.47 14.59 -10.07
CA TRP A 227 11.19 14.15 -9.54
C TRP A 227 10.03 14.90 -10.19
N LEU A 228 10.14 16.22 -10.39
CA LEU A 228 9.16 17.01 -11.14
C LEU A 228 8.94 16.45 -12.56
N LYS A 229 10.02 16.08 -13.26
CA LYS A 229 9.95 15.49 -14.60
C LYS A 229 9.24 14.12 -14.59
N ILE A 230 9.48 13.29 -13.58
CA ILE A 230 8.83 11.98 -13.43
C ILE A 230 7.33 12.15 -13.11
N MET A 231 6.98 13.07 -12.22
CA MET A 231 5.59 13.32 -11.80
C MET A 231 4.71 13.89 -12.91
N THR A 232 5.29 14.69 -13.81
CA THR A 232 4.52 15.44 -14.82
C THR A 232 3.60 14.57 -15.69
N PRO A 233 4.07 13.50 -16.35
CA PRO A 233 3.18 12.64 -17.13
C PRO A 233 2.13 11.94 -16.26
N ILE A 234 2.51 11.46 -15.07
CA ILE A 234 1.60 10.74 -14.15
C ILE A 234 0.45 11.64 -13.71
N LEU A 235 0.75 12.86 -13.28
CA LEU A 235 -0.27 13.78 -12.79
C LEU A 235 -1.15 14.33 -13.91
N LYS A 236 -0.64 14.41 -15.15
CA LYS A 236 -1.46 14.73 -16.32
C LYS A 236 -2.47 13.62 -16.60
N GLU A 237 -2.05 12.36 -16.55
CA GLU A 237 -2.94 11.20 -16.70
C GLU A 237 -3.95 11.14 -15.55
N PHE A 238 -3.49 11.30 -14.32
CA PHE A 238 -4.32 11.37 -13.12
C PHE A 238 -5.43 12.43 -13.25
N TYR A 239 -5.09 13.62 -13.74
CA TYR A 239 -6.07 14.66 -14.00
C TYR A 239 -7.13 14.24 -15.05
N GLN A 240 -6.76 13.50 -16.09
CA GLN A 240 -7.75 12.97 -17.05
C GLN A 240 -8.70 11.97 -16.40
N VAL A 241 -8.19 11.12 -15.49
CA VAL A 241 -9.02 10.20 -14.70
C VAL A 241 -10.04 10.98 -13.87
N LEU A 242 -9.60 12.01 -13.15
CA LEU A 242 -10.47 12.85 -12.32
C LEU A 242 -11.59 13.56 -13.11
N LYS A 243 -11.32 13.88 -14.38
CA LYS A 243 -12.27 14.54 -15.29
C LYS A 243 -13.29 13.55 -15.88
N ALA A 244 -12.95 12.27 -15.96
CA ALA A 244 -13.81 11.23 -16.53
C ALA A 244 -14.79 10.62 -15.52
N GLU A 245 -14.52 10.78 -14.22
CA GLU A 245 -15.44 10.45 -13.11
C GLU A 245 -16.58 11.47 -12.99
#